data_AF-A0A2N0Z9J7-F1
#
_entry.id   AF-A0A2N0Z9J7-F1
#
_cell.length_a   1.000
_cell.length_b   1.000
_cell.length_c   1.000
_cell.angle_alpha   90.00
_cell.angle_beta   90.00
_cell.angle_gamma   90.00
#
_symmetry.space_group_name_H-M   'P 1'
#
loop_
_entity.id
_entity.type
_entity.pdbx_description
1 polymer ?
#
loop_
_entity_poly.entity_id
_entity_poly.type
_entity_poly.pdbx_seq_one_letter_code
_entity_poly.pdbx_strand_id
1 'polypeptide(L)'
;MTIKNLKVLSRKGPIDIPDWINFAFELGAYINDHGIKYKKSINIILSLPSEQFFSLFIAMGIADKTFSKNKQMRSIRKTVINLEKGSRIIYQDEQSARKASVISVEPSPVFENEMILKIKDGKIERGIPERYWIDRVILLDEEFDEIKRTRKVSKKQQVGLDNSRLLRALYTSGQLNKVEFYPGDSFYLVGNAGQINDFMGNEIFIYEGVKGTIKDFLYFDNSNSYTNGKFFSSQMKRNDVEINDEVPVIYSDLFSFIKQDKQFTNNPKMILSSRTDNENRLHEVKEELRRELLQSDHKIVTEEIVEYLKSTGVQIPLGIEFLAWR
;
A
#
# COMPACT_ATOMS: atom_id res chain seq x y z
N MET A 1 -6.71 4.28 16.25
CA MET A 1 -7.88 3.76 15.53
C MET A 1 -7.38 3.12 14.24
N THR A 2 -7.98 2.01 13.82
CA THR A 2 -7.51 1.17 12.70
C THR A 2 -8.70 0.73 11.87
N ILE A 3 -8.45 0.11 10.71
CA ILE A 3 -9.49 -0.49 9.86
C ILE A 3 -10.38 -1.50 10.59
N LYS A 4 -9.94 -2.06 11.73
CA LYS A 4 -10.74 -2.96 12.57
C LYS A 4 -11.97 -2.30 13.21
N ASN A 5 -11.99 -0.96 13.28
CA ASN A 5 -13.13 -0.20 13.80
C ASN A 5 -14.24 0.01 12.77
N LEU A 6 -14.00 -0.32 11.49
CA LEU A 6 -15.01 -0.24 10.44
C LEU A 6 -16.20 -1.16 10.75
N LYS A 7 -17.32 -0.88 10.12
CA LYS A 7 -18.46 -1.80 10.01
C LYS A 7 -18.72 -2.12 8.55
N VAL A 8 -19.25 -3.31 8.29
CA VAL A 8 -19.66 -3.73 6.96
C VAL A 8 -21.13 -3.38 6.74
N LEU A 9 -21.44 -2.79 5.60
CA LEU A 9 -22.82 -2.50 5.19
C LEU A 9 -23.53 -3.80 4.81
N SER A 10 -24.56 -4.16 5.55
CA SER A 10 -25.46 -5.28 5.22
C SER A 10 -26.87 -4.78 4.93
N ARG A 11 -27.71 -5.64 4.31
CA ARG A 11 -29.14 -5.34 4.10
C ARG A 11 -29.92 -5.09 5.41
N LYS A 12 -29.41 -5.60 6.54
CA LYS A 12 -30.02 -5.44 7.87
C LYS A 12 -29.44 -4.26 8.66
N GLY A 13 -28.54 -3.48 8.06
CA GLY A 13 -27.79 -2.40 8.70
C GLY A 13 -26.29 -2.73 8.88
N PRO A 14 -25.53 -1.81 9.50
CA PRO A 14 -24.11 -2.00 9.75
C PRO A 14 -23.85 -3.17 10.70
N ILE A 15 -22.99 -4.10 10.30
CA ILE A 15 -22.54 -5.21 11.14
C ILE A 15 -21.04 -5.06 11.42
N ASP A 16 -20.56 -5.69 12.49
CA ASP A 16 -19.13 -5.74 12.77
C ASP A 16 -18.39 -6.51 11.67
N ILE A 17 -17.08 -6.25 11.55
CA ILE A 17 -16.25 -6.88 10.52
C ILE A 17 -16.27 -8.40 10.71
N PRO A 18 -16.71 -9.17 9.69
CA PRO A 18 -16.66 -10.62 9.74
C PRO A 18 -15.24 -11.16 9.93
N ASP A 19 -15.13 -12.32 10.60
CA ASP A 19 -13.84 -12.95 10.91
C ASP A 19 -12.94 -13.14 9.69
N TRP A 20 -13.50 -13.43 8.52
CA TRP A 20 -12.73 -13.63 7.31
C TRP A 20 -12.11 -12.34 6.73
N ILE A 21 -12.76 -11.18 6.94
CA ILE A 21 -12.17 -9.88 6.58
C ILE A 21 -11.08 -9.52 7.58
N ASN A 22 -11.32 -9.73 8.88
CA ASN A 22 -10.30 -9.51 9.92
C ASN A 22 -9.08 -10.42 9.71
N PHE A 23 -9.29 -11.68 9.32
CA PHE A 23 -8.24 -12.62 8.96
C PHE A 23 -7.43 -12.11 7.75
N ALA A 24 -8.08 -11.64 6.69
CA ALA A 24 -7.40 -11.05 5.54
C ALA A 24 -6.57 -9.80 5.93
N PHE A 25 -7.13 -8.91 6.78
CA PHE A 25 -6.40 -7.75 7.31
C PHE A 25 -5.13 -8.16 8.06
N GLU A 26 -5.23 -9.17 8.93
CA GLU A 26 -4.08 -9.66 9.68
C GLU A 26 -3.04 -10.37 8.83
N LEU A 27 -3.44 -11.08 7.77
CA LEU A 27 -2.48 -11.62 6.80
C LEU A 27 -1.72 -10.51 6.07
N GLY A 28 -2.42 -9.43 5.71
CA GLY A 28 -1.79 -8.22 5.19
C GLY A 28 -0.77 -7.64 6.19
N ALA A 29 -1.16 -7.50 7.45
CA ALA A 29 -0.26 -7.02 8.49
C ALA A 29 0.95 -7.94 8.70
N TYR A 30 0.74 -9.25 8.69
CA TYR A 30 1.79 -10.25 8.83
C TYR A 30 2.80 -10.15 7.69
N ILE A 31 2.36 -10.12 6.43
CA ILE A 31 3.31 -10.07 5.31
C ILE A 31 4.09 -8.75 5.28
N ASN A 32 3.48 -7.65 5.74
CA ASN A 32 4.17 -6.37 5.82
C ASN A 32 5.34 -6.41 6.82
N ASP A 33 5.12 -7.04 7.99
CA ASP A 33 6.11 -7.07 9.06
C ASP A 33 7.09 -8.26 8.97
N HIS A 34 6.66 -9.34 8.33
CA HIS A 34 7.37 -10.62 8.29
C HIS A 34 7.55 -11.17 6.87
N GLY A 35 7.21 -10.43 5.82
CA GLY A 35 7.38 -10.86 4.43
C GLY A 35 8.80 -11.35 4.16
N ILE A 36 9.79 -10.54 4.57
CA ILE A 36 11.20 -10.93 4.59
C ILE A 36 11.64 -11.15 6.03
N LYS A 37 12.10 -12.36 6.32
CA LYS A 37 12.68 -12.72 7.62
C LYS A 37 13.89 -13.60 7.35
N TYR A 38 14.98 -13.37 8.09
CA TYR A 38 16.25 -14.08 7.86
C TYR A 38 16.76 -13.95 6.42
N LYS A 39 16.53 -12.79 5.78
CA LYS A 39 16.86 -12.51 4.36
C LYS A 39 16.20 -13.47 3.36
N LYS A 40 15.12 -14.15 3.76
CA LYS A 40 14.32 -15.02 2.90
C LYS A 40 12.88 -14.50 2.84
N SER A 41 12.33 -14.50 1.64
CA SER A 41 10.93 -14.12 1.40
C SER A 41 10.00 -15.28 1.73
N ILE A 42 8.82 -14.95 2.29
CA ILE A 42 7.78 -15.95 2.55
C ILE A 42 6.88 -16.11 1.33
N ASN A 43 6.49 -17.34 1.05
CA ASN A 43 5.43 -17.66 0.13
C ASN A 43 4.25 -18.23 0.92
N ILE A 44 3.05 -17.69 0.69
CA ILE A 44 1.81 -18.12 1.35
C ILE A 44 0.81 -18.44 0.24
N ILE A 45 0.32 -19.67 0.20
CA ILE A 45 -0.83 -20.05 -0.65
C ILE A 45 -2.07 -20.24 0.22
N LEU A 46 -3.18 -19.65 -0.19
CA LEU A 46 -4.47 -19.67 0.50
C LEU A 46 -5.50 -20.34 -0.40
N SER A 47 -6.15 -21.40 0.10
CA SER A 47 -7.36 -21.97 -0.51
C SER A 47 -8.58 -21.37 0.17
N LEU A 48 -9.42 -20.70 -0.63
CA LEU A 48 -10.59 -19.95 -0.19
C LEU A 48 -11.87 -20.54 -0.79
N PRO A 49 -13.02 -20.47 -0.10
CA PRO A 49 -14.32 -20.75 -0.71
C PRO A 49 -14.60 -19.83 -1.90
N SER A 50 -14.21 -18.55 -1.78
CA SER A 50 -14.16 -17.56 -2.85
C SER A 50 -13.07 -16.54 -2.54
N GLU A 51 -12.40 -16.08 -3.60
CA GLU A 51 -11.33 -15.08 -3.63
C GLU A 51 -11.87 -13.64 -3.73
N GLN A 52 -13.19 -13.47 -3.88
CA GLN A 52 -13.81 -12.16 -4.09
C GLN A 52 -13.44 -11.19 -2.96
N PHE A 53 -12.93 -10.00 -3.32
CA PHE A 53 -12.40 -8.96 -2.41
C PHE A 53 -11.21 -9.36 -1.52
N PHE A 54 -10.85 -10.65 -1.42
CA PHE A 54 -9.94 -11.12 -0.38
C PHE A 54 -8.54 -10.53 -0.53
N SER A 55 -8.01 -10.46 -1.76
CA SER A 55 -6.74 -9.79 -2.07
C SER A 55 -6.74 -8.30 -1.73
N LEU A 56 -7.89 -7.64 -1.92
CA LEU A 56 -8.04 -6.23 -1.59
C LEU A 56 -8.07 -6.01 -0.08
N PHE A 57 -8.68 -6.91 0.70
CA PHE A 57 -8.63 -6.82 2.15
C PHE A 57 -7.23 -7.06 2.68
N ILE A 58 -6.49 -8.02 2.13
CA ILE A 58 -5.06 -8.18 2.44
C ILE A 58 -4.30 -6.87 2.19
N ALA A 59 -4.48 -6.27 1.01
CA ALA A 59 -3.85 -5.00 0.67
C ALA A 59 -4.25 -3.87 1.64
N MET A 60 -5.51 -3.83 2.09
CA MET A 60 -5.96 -2.89 3.12
C MET A 60 -5.26 -3.13 4.46
N GLY A 61 -5.01 -4.38 4.84
CA GLY A 61 -4.23 -4.72 6.04
C GLY A 61 -2.80 -4.16 5.99
N ILE A 62 -2.14 -4.24 4.84
CA ILE A 62 -0.83 -3.62 4.60
C ILE A 62 -0.95 -2.09 4.72
N ALA A 63 -1.95 -1.50 4.07
CA ALA A 63 -2.17 -0.05 4.10
C ALA A 63 -2.43 0.48 5.53
N ASP A 64 -3.25 -0.22 6.34
CA ASP A 64 -3.51 0.13 7.74
C ASP A 64 -2.24 0.12 8.59
N LYS A 65 -1.33 -0.85 8.38
CA LYS A 65 -0.03 -0.86 9.04
C LYS A 65 0.82 0.35 8.67
N THR A 66 0.78 0.76 7.41
CA THR A 66 1.47 1.97 6.95
C THR A 66 0.84 3.23 7.56
N PHE A 67 -0.49 3.34 7.60
CA PHE A 67 -1.21 4.49 8.16
C PHE A 67 -1.11 4.61 9.68
N SER A 68 -1.08 3.48 10.38
CA SER A 68 -1.01 3.43 11.84
C SER A 68 0.40 3.60 12.39
N LYS A 69 1.45 3.47 11.56
CA LYS A 69 2.85 3.62 11.98
C LYS A 69 3.11 5.05 12.47
N ASN A 70 3.38 5.21 13.77
CA ASN A 70 3.78 6.49 14.32
C ASN A 70 5.22 6.84 13.89
N LYS A 71 5.36 7.45 12.70
CA LYS A 71 6.66 7.91 12.21
C LYS A 71 7.14 9.09 13.06
N GLN A 72 8.38 9.00 13.53
CA GLN A 72 9.01 10.06 14.30
C GLN A 72 9.29 11.28 13.40
N MET A 73 9.14 12.48 13.96
CA MET A 73 9.47 13.74 13.28
C MET A 73 10.90 13.74 12.70
N ARG A 74 11.84 13.12 13.42
CA ARG A 74 13.24 12.98 13.00
C ARG A 74 13.39 12.25 11.67
N SER A 75 12.55 11.25 11.40
CA SER A 75 12.59 10.50 10.15
C SER A 75 12.11 11.35 8.98
N ILE A 76 11.04 12.14 9.17
CA ILE A 76 10.53 13.07 8.15
C ILE A 76 11.56 14.15 7.85
N ARG A 77 12.18 14.72 8.90
CA ARG A 77 13.29 15.67 8.74
C ARG A 77 14.42 15.07 7.90
N LYS A 78 14.81 13.82 8.17
CA LYS A 78 15.83 13.12 7.39
C LYS A 78 15.42 12.95 5.92
N THR A 79 14.18 12.55 5.65
CA THR A 79 13.66 12.42 4.27
C THR A 79 13.73 13.75 3.53
N VAL A 80 13.26 14.85 4.13
CA VAL A 80 13.28 16.16 3.47
C VAL A 80 14.71 16.66 3.27
N ILE A 81 15.60 16.49 4.25
CA ILE A 81 17.02 16.88 4.12
C ILE A 81 17.73 16.14 2.98
N ASN A 82 17.34 14.89 2.72
CA ASN A 82 17.91 14.08 1.65
C ASN A 82 17.32 14.37 0.27
N LEU A 83 16.41 15.34 0.13
CA LEU A 83 15.89 15.72 -1.19
C LEU A 83 16.99 16.36 -2.03
N GLU A 84 17.14 15.83 -3.24
CA GLU A 84 18.12 16.32 -4.19
C GLU A 84 17.61 17.56 -4.93
N LYS A 85 18.55 18.32 -5.49
CA LYS A 85 18.20 19.44 -6.37
C LYS A 85 17.50 18.89 -7.62
N GLY A 86 16.33 19.43 -7.93
CA GLY A 86 15.51 18.97 -9.06
C GLY A 86 14.28 18.16 -8.64
N SER A 87 14.35 17.45 -7.51
CA SER A 87 13.27 16.61 -6.97
C SER A 87 11.93 17.34 -6.94
N ARG A 88 10.85 16.63 -7.23
CA ARG A 88 9.51 17.22 -7.32
C ARG A 88 8.73 17.01 -6.04
N ILE A 89 8.12 18.09 -5.58
CA ILE A 89 7.18 18.09 -4.46
C ILE A 89 5.90 18.79 -4.86
N ILE A 90 4.81 18.54 -4.15
CA ILE A 90 3.68 19.46 -4.11
C ILE A 90 3.89 20.38 -2.90
N TYR A 91 3.90 21.68 -3.18
CA TYR A 91 3.80 22.71 -2.15
C TYR A 91 2.36 23.21 -2.08
N GLN A 92 1.80 23.19 -0.87
CA GLN A 92 0.47 23.67 -0.56
C GLN A 92 0.55 24.89 0.34
N ASP A 93 -0.07 25.98 -0.09
CA ASP A 93 -0.41 27.11 0.77
C ASP A 93 -1.93 27.21 0.96
N GLU A 94 -2.37 28.21 1.73
CA GLU A 94 -3.79 28.42 2.06
C GLU A 94 -4.69 28.61 0.83
N GLN A 95 -4.11 28.98 -0.32
CA GLN A 95 -4.87 29.35 -1.52
C GLN A 95 -4.70 28.35 -2.67
N SER A 96 -3.63 27.55 -2.68
CA SER A 96 -3.29 26.73 -3.84
C SER A 96 -2.32 25.58 -3.55
N ALA A 97 -2.45 24.52 -4.35
CA ALA A 97 -1.47 23.45 -4.46
C ALA A 97 -0.73 23.51 -5.81
N ARG A 98 0.60 23.40 -5.78
CA ARG A 98 1.46 23.49 -6.97
C ARG A 98 2.62 22.50 -6.90
N LYS A 99 2.92 21.86 -8.03
CA LYS A 99 4.14 21.05 -8.16
C LYS A 99 5.35 21.99 -8.35
N ALA A 100 6.30 21.92 -7.44
CA ALA A 100 7.53 22.71 -7.43
C ALA A 100 8.77 21.81 -7.46
N SER A 101 9.91 22.36 -7.88
CA SER A 101 11.20 21.66 -7.85
C SER A 101 12.03 22.15 -6.67
N VAL A 102 12.67 21.22 -5.98
CA VAL A 102 13.61 21.47 -4.90
C VAL A 102 14.87 22.13 -5.47
N ILE A 103 15.35 23.17 -4.78
CA ILE A 103 16.60 23.87 -5.10
C ILE A 103 17.69 23.40 -4.14
N SER A 104 17.41 23.45 -2.84
CA SER A 104 18.31 23.02 -1.77
C SER A 104 17.57 22.85 -0.44
N VAL A 105 18.22 22.19 0.50
CA VAL A 105 17.84 22.20 1.92
C VAL A 105 19.03 22.74 2.71
N GLU A 106 18.82 23.79 3.48
CA GLU A 106 19.90 24.51 4.18
C GLU A 106 19.44 25.02 5.55
N PRO A 107 20.36 25.39 6.47
CA PRO A 107 20.00 26.02 7.73
C PRO A 107 19.20 27.31 7.52
N SER A 108 18.19 27.53 8.36
CA SER A 108 17.38 28.74 8.34
C SER A 108 18.22 29.96 8.74
N PRO A 109 18.19 31.05 7.96
CA PRO A 109 18.88 32.29 8.33
C PRO A 109 18.11 33.10 9.39
N VAL A 110 16.87 32.70 9.72
CA VAL A 110 15.97 33.45 10.62
C VAL A 110 15.73 32.72 11.95
N PHE A 111 15.77 31.39 11.94
CA PHE A 111 15.45 30.57 13.12
C PHE A 111 16.63 29.66 13.45
N GLU A 112 17.23 29.85 14.62
CA GLU A 112 18.32 29.00 15.10
C GLU A 112 17.85 27.55 15.22
N ASN A 113 18.65 26.60 14.71
CA ASN A 113 18.41 25.15 14.69
C ASN A 113 17.28 24.63 13.78
N GLU A 114 16.72 25.48 12.91
CA GLU A 114 15.72 25.08 11.91
C GLU A 114 16.34 24.90 10.52
N MET A 115 15.84 23.96 9.73
CA MET A 115 16.18 23.87 8.30
C MET A 115 15.12 24.59 7.44
N ILE A 116 15.54 25.05 6.26
CA ILE A 116 14.66 25.59 5.21
C ILE A 116 14.78 24.73 3.96
N LEU A 117 13.64 24.31 3.43
CA LEU A 117 13.51 23.72 2.12
C LEU A 117 13.30 24.84 1.09
N LYS A 118 14.28 25.09 0.22
CA LYS A 118 14.16 26.06 -0.87
C LYS A 118 13.57 25.39 -2.10
N ILE A 119 12.55 26.01 -2.69
CA ILE A 119 11.88 25.52 -3.89
C ILE A 119 11.76 26.61 -4.95
N LYS A 120 11.71 26.18 -6.21
CA LYS A 120 11.34 27.07 -7.32
C LYS A 120 9.82 27.18 -7.41
N ASP A 121 9.32 28.38 -7.15
CA ASP A 121 7.89 28.71 -7.13
C ASP A 121 7.59 29.79 -8.18
N GLY A 122 7.36 29.36 -9.41
CA GLY A 122 7.22 30.23 -10.56
C GLY A 122 8.53 30.94 -10.87
N LYS A 123 8.51 32.28 -10.81
CA LYS A 123 9.71 33.10 -11.03
C LYS A 123 10.51 33.32 -9.74
N ILE A 124 9.92 33.09 -8.57
CA ILE A 124 10.55 33.33 -7.27
C ILE A 124 11.13 32.06 -6.68
N GLU A 125 12.05 32.24 -5.74
CA GLU A 125 12.53 31.18 -4.86
C GLU A 125 11.84 31.34 -3.51
N ARG A 126 11.30 30.25 -2.98
CA ARG A 126 10.58 30.26 -1.72
C ARG A 126 11.24 29.31 -0.74
N GLY A 127 11.54 29.81 0.46
CA GLY A 127 11.96 28.99 1.59
C GLY A 127 10.74 28.53 2.39
N ILE A 128 10.66 27.24 2.67
CA ILE A 128 9.66 26.64 3.56
C ILE A 128 10.38 26.21 4.85
N PRO A 129 10.10 26.85 5.99
CA PRO A 129 10.65 26.46 7.29
C PRO A 129 10.23 25.04 7.71
N GLU A 130 11.12 24.32 8.39
CA GLU A 130 10.93 22.95 8.89
C GLU A 130 9.59 22.73 9.59
N ARG A 131 9.15 23.67 10.43
CA ARG A 131 7.88 23.58 11.15
C ARG A 131 6.64 23.49 10.26
N TYR A 132 6.74 23.89 8.99
CA TYR A 132 5.64 23.84 8.03
C TYR A 132 5.72 22.67 7.05
N TRP A 133 6.77 21.86 7.09
CA TRP A 133 6.94 20.79 6.11
C TRP A 133 5.76 19.84 6.13
N ILE A 134 5.38 19.33 7.31
CA ILE A 134 4.32 18.32 7.44
C ILE A 134 2.98 18.76 6.84
N ASP A 135 2.64 20.04 6.98
CA ASP A 135 1.31 20.53 6.59
C ASP A 135 1.30 21.13 5.18
N ARG A 136 2.46 21.39 4.58
CA ARG A 136 2.57 22.14 3.32
C ARG A 136 3.38 21.44 2.23
N VAL A 137 4.09 20.36 2.56
CA VAL A 137 4.94 19.63 1.63
C VAL A 137 4.44 18.22 1.49
N ILE A 138 4.20 17.81 0.25
CA ILE A 138 3.88 16.42 -0.11
C ILE A 138 4.98 15.96 -1.06
N LEU A 139 5.63 14.86 -0.71
CA LEU A 139 6.67 14.28 -1.56
C LEU A 139 6.01 13.52 -2.70
N LEU A 140 6.59 13.61 -3.89
CA LEU A 140 6.17 12.83 -5.04
C LEU A 140 7.20 11.74 -5.29
N ASP A 141 6.71 10.56 -5.65
CA ASP A 141 7.53 9.45 -6.14
C ASP A 141 7.87 9.70 -7.63
N GLU A 142 8.58 10.80 -7.89
CA GLU A 142 9.01 11.23 -9.22
C GLU A 142 10.47 11.71 -9.14
N GLU A 143 11.41 10.93 -9.70
CA GLU A 143 12.81 11.35 -9.82
C GLU A 143 13.00 12.25 -11.05
N PHE A 144 13.59 13.42 -10.85
CA PHE A 144 14.00 14.30 -11.93
C PHE A 144 15.30 15.02 -11.57
N ASP A 145 16.27 14.93 -12.46
CA ASP A 145 17.61 15.51 -12.28
C ASP A 145 17.65 17.03 -12.52
N GLU A 146 16.58 17.60 -13.10
CA GLU A 146 16.53 19.00 -13.52
C GLU A 146 15.44 19.81 -12.81
N ILE A 147 15.74 21.09 -12.53
CA ILE A 147 14.76 22.04 -12.01
C ILE A 147 13.73 22.34 -13.09
N LYS A 148 12.51 21.85 -12.90
CA LYS A 148 11.37 22.08 -13.80
C LYS A 148 10.56 23.30 -13.39
N ARG A 149 9.89 23.91 -14.37
CA ARG A 149 8.93 24.99 -14.15
C ARG A 149 7.83 24.55 -13.18
N THR A 150 7.42 25.45 -12.29
CA THR A 150 6.29 25.24 -11.39
C THR A 150 5.01 25.10 -12.20
N ARG A 151 4.17 24.14 -11.81
CA ARG A 151 2.87 23.89 -12.45
C ARG A 151 1.80 23.77 -11.39
N LYS A 152 0.63 24.35 -11.66
CA LYS A 152 -0.55 24.13 -10.83
C LYS A 152 -0.90 22.63 -10.85
N VAL A 153 -1.26 22.07 -9.70
CA VAL A 153 -1.75 20.69 -9.66
C VAL A 153 -3.04 20.60 -10.49
N SER A 154 -3.14 19.54 -11.30
CA SER A 154 -4.33 19.33 -12.12
C SER A 154 -5.56 19.23 -11.23
N LYS A 155 -6.69 19.83 -11.63
CA LYS A 155 -7.96 19.67 -10.92
C LYS A 155 -8.43 18.22 -10.82
N LYS A 156 -7.90 17.33 -11.67
CA LYS A 156 -8.20 15.90 -11.67
C LYS A 156 -7.36 15.10 -10.67
N GLN A 157 -6.25 15.67 -10.18
CA GLN A 157 -5.37 15.00 -9.21
C GLN A 157 -5.81 15.38 -7.80
N GLN A 158 -6.12 14.37 -6.98
CA GLN A 158 -6.36 14.54 -5.55
C GLN A 158 -5.02 14.79 -4.85
N VAL A 159 -5.02 15.73 -3.91
CA VAL A 159 -3.83 16.12 -3.14
C VAL A 159 -3.97 15.56 -1.74
N GLY A 160 -3.02 14.73 -1.35
CA GLY A 160 -2.97 14.04 -0.07
C GLY A 160 -4.13 13.06 0.18
N LEU A 161 -4.21 12.62 1.42
CA LEU A 161 -5.14 11.63 1.95
C LEU A 161 -6.27 12.28 2.76
N ASP A 162 -6.07 13.51 3.25
CA ASP A 162 -7.01 14.23 4.11
C ASP A 162 -8.31 14.67 3.37
N ASN A 163 -8.44 14.35 2.08
CA ASN A 163 -9.67 14.54 1.33
C ASN A 163 -10.63 13.33 1.42
N SER A 164 -10.15 12.14 1.84
CA SER A 164 -11.05 11.01 2.09
C SER A 164 -11.78 11.20 3.42
N ARG A 165 -13.11 11.30 3.35
CA ARG A 165 -13.96 11.44 4.53
C ARG A 165 -13.84 10.24 5.46
N LEU A 166 -13.75 9.04 4.90
CA LEU A 166 -13.65 7.81 5.69
C LEU A 166 -12.28 7.71 6.37
N LEU A 167 -11.18 7.99 5.66
CA LEU A 167 -9.86 8.02 6.29
C LEU A 167 -9.78 9.05 7.42
N ARG A 168 -10.35 10.24 7.23
CA ARG A 168 -10.39 11.27 8.27
C ARG A 168 -11.20 10.92 9.51
N ALA A 169 -12.20 10.07 9.35
CA ALA A 169 -12.97 9.57 10.48
C ALA A 169 -12.18 8.51 11.26
N LEU A 170 -11.32 7.74 10.58
CA LEU A 170 -10.54 6.65 11.18
C LEU A 170 -9.16 7.07 11.72
N TYR A 171 -8.50 8.03 11.07
CA TYR A 171 -7.13 8.43 11.36
C TYR A 171 -7.04 9.93 11.63
N THR A 172 -6.09 10.31 12.47
CA THR A 172 -5.81 11.74 12.70
C THR A 172 -5.11 12.34 11.48
N SER A 173 -5.32 13.63 11.19
CA SER A 173 -4.60 14.33 10.10
C SER A 173 -3.09 14.24 10.28
N GLY A 174 -2.59 14.24 11.53
CA GLY A 174 -1.18 14.03 11.81
C GLY A 174 -0.66 12.64 11.41
N GLN A 175 -1.48 11.59 11.41
CA GLN A 175 -1.08 10.28 10.86
C GLN A 175 -1.05 10.31 9.33
N LEU A 176 -2.11 10.83 8.71
CA LEU A 176 -2.25 10.88 7.26
C LEU A 176 -1.14 11.73 6.62
N ASN A 177 -0.90 12.95 7.10
CA ASN A 177 0.14 13.84 6.59
C ASN A 177 1.54 13.22 6.71
N LYS A 178 1.84 12.52 7.81
CA LYS A 178 3.15 11.86 8.00
C LYS A 178 3.40 10.73 7.01
N VAL A 179 2.34 10.03 6.59
CA VAL A 179 2.45 8.91 5.65
C VAL A 179 2.78 9.41 4.24
N GLU A 180 2.26 10.58 3.87
CA GLU A 180 2.54 11.25 2.60
C GLU A 180 4.02 11.62 2.38
N PHE A 181 4.85 11.59 3.42
CA PHE A 181 6.32 11.74 3.32
C PHE A 181 7.05 10.46 2.90
N TYR A 182 6.33 9.38 2.69
CA TYR A 182 6.89 8.10 2.27
C TYR A 182 5.97 7.48 1.22
N PRO A 183 5.74 8.18 0.10
CA PRO A 183 5.05 7.58 -1.03
C PRO A 183 5.88 6.41 -1.56
N GLY A 184 5.21 5.46 -2.20
CA GLY A 184 5.85 4.32 -2.82
C GLY A 184 5.09 3.01 -2.58
N ASP A 185 5.58 1.96 -3.22
CA ASP A 185 4.89 0.69 -3.27
C ASP A 185 5.08 -0.10 -1.96
N SER A 186 4.06 -0.15 -1.11
CA SER A 186 4.06 -1.03 0.07
C SER A 186 3.62 -2.45 -0.28
N PHE A 187 3.00 -2.63 -1.45
CA PHE A 187 2.60 -3.92 -2.00
C PHE A 187 2.39 -3.84 -3.50
N TYR A 188 2.48 -4.99 -4.16
CA TYR A 188 2.09 -5.20 -5.54
C TYR A 188 0.82 -6.04 -5.59
N LEU A 189 -0.19 -5.60 -6.34
CA LEU A 189 -1.42 -6.34 -6.56
C LEU A 189 -1.48 -6.80 -8.01
N VAL A 190 -1.55 -8.12 -8.22
CA VAL A 190 -1.63 -8.72 -9.56
C VAL A 190 -3.02 -9.31 -9.76
N GLY A 191 -3.74 -8.86 -10.77
CA GLY A 191 -5.12 -9.33 -10.99
C GLY A 191 -5.78 -8.87 -12.28
N ASN A 192 -7.07 -9.21 -12.42
CA ASN A 192 -7.90 -8.67 -13.51
C ASN A 192 -8.28 -7.21 -13.21
N ALA A 193 -7.84 -6.28 -14.07
CA ALA A 193 -8.03 -4.85 -13.86
C ALA A 193 -9.51 -4.44 -13.75
N GLY A 194 -10.39 -5.02 -14.58
CA GLY A 194 -11.82 -4.72 -14.55
C GLY A 194 -12.44 -5.13 -13.22
N GLN A 195 -12.24 -6.40 -12.84
CA GLN A 195 -12.79 -6.94 -11.59
C GLN A 195 -12.26 -6.22 -10.35
N ILE A 196 -10.95 -5.94 -10.30
CA ILE A 196 -10.35 -5.21 -9.19
C ILE A 196 -10.93 -3.81 -9.06
N ASN A 197 -11.07 -3.07 -10.16
CA ASN A 197 -11.69 -1.73 -10.14
C ASN A 197 -13.15 -1.79 -9.69
N ASP A 198 -13.92 -2.76 -10.18
CA ASP A 198 -15.33 -2.95 -9.78
C ASP A 198 -15.44 -3.23 -8.28
N PHE A 199 -14.61 -4.14 -7.75
CA PHE A 199 -14.59 -4.45 -6.32
C PHE A 199 -14.14 -3.27 -5.46
N MET A 200 -13.15 -2.50 -5.92
CA MET A 200 -12.65 -1.34 -5.20
C MET A 200 -13.70 -0.23 -5.06
N GLY A 201 -14.59 -0.09 -6.04
CA GLY A 201 -15.62 0.95 -6.08
C GLY A 201 -16.86 0.65 -5.23
N ASN A 202 -16.98 -0.54 -4.64
CA ASN A 202 -18.16 -0.93 -3.89
C ASN A 202 -18.21 -0.24 -2.51
N GLU A 203 -19.34 0.39 -2.20
CA GLU A 203 -19.64 0.91 -0.87
C GLU A 203 -19.91 -0.24 0.10
N ILE A 204 -18.85 -0.71 0.77
CA ILE A 204 -18.93 -1.85 1.70
C ILE A 204 -18.71 -1.46 3.15
N PHE A 205 -18.12 -0.29 3.42
CA PHE A 205 -17.73 0.13 4.75
C PHE A 205 -18.54 1.32 5.25
N ILE A 206 -18.72 1.37 6.57
CA ILE A 206 -19.27 2.53 7.28
C ILE A 206 -18.57 2.71 8.62
N TYR A 207 -18.32 3.96 9.00
CA TYR A 207 -17.82 4.33 10.31
C TYR A 207 -18.40 5.69 10.71
N GLU A 208 -18.99 5.80 11.91
CA GLU A 208 -19.62 7.04 12.41
C GLU A 208 -20.57 7.73 11.40
N GLY A 209 -21.31 6.93 10.63
CA GLY A 209 -22.24 7.43 9.60
C GLY A 209 -21.60 7.79 8.26
N VAL A 210 -20.26 7.77 8.16
CA VAL A 210 -19.52 7.97 6.91
C VAL A 210 -19.39 6.64 6.19
N LYS A 211 -19.97 6.54 4.99
CA LYS A 211 -19.78 5.40 4.09
C LYS A 211 -18.48 5.56 3.31
N GLY A 212 -17.89 4.44 2.94
CA GLY A 212 -16.78 4.42 2.00
C GLY A 212 -16.53 3.05 1.40
N THR A 213 -15.44 3.00 0.65
CA THR A 213 -15.08 1.95 -0.28
C THR A 213 -13.67 1.43 0.04
N ILE A 214 -13.25 0.37 -0.63
CA ILE A 214 -11.85 -0.10 -0.55
C ILE A 214 -10.90 0.94 -1.16
N LYS A 215 -11.34 1.66 -2.20
CA LYS A 215 -10.55 2.71 -2.86
C LYS A 215 -10.15 3.86 -1.93
N ASP A 216 -10.85 4.04 -0.81
CA ASP A 216 -10.44 5.00 0.22
C ASP A 216 -9.11 4.63 0.89
N PHE A 217 -8.63 3.39 0.76
CA PHE A 217 -7.40 2.92 1.42
C PHE A 217 -6.28 2.57 0.44
N LEU A 218 -6.60 2.28 -0.83
CA LEU A 218 -5.65 1.75 -1.81
C LEU A 218 -5.44 2.75 -2.96
N TYR A 219 -4.19 3.17 -3.15
CA TYR A 219 -3.79 4.21 -4.08
C TYR A 219 -2.73 3.67 -5.05
N PHE A 220 -3.18 3.27 -6.24
CA PHE A 220 -2.39 2.54 -7.26
C PHE A 220 -1.82 3.39 -8.38
N ASP A 221 -2.29 4.63 -8.52
CA ASP A 221 -1.98 5.47 -9.67
C ASP A 221 -1.77 6.93 -9.27
N ASN A 222 -1.35 7.73 -10.25
CA ASN A 222 -1.06 9.16 -10.06
C ASN A 222 -2.34 10.03 -10.01
N SER A 223 -3.53 9.44 -9.86
CA SER A 223 -4.76 10.21 -9.63
C SER A 223 -4.79 10.84 -8.23
N ASN A 224 -4.05 10.27 -7.28
CA ASN A 224 -3.71 10.91 -6.02
C ASN A 224 -2.22 11.31 -6.02
N SER A 225 -1.82 12.27 -5.18
CA SER A 225 -0.40 12.61 -4.98
C SER A 225 0.34 11.61 -4.09
N TYR A 226 -0.40 10.78 -3.36
CA TYR A 226 0.10 9.67 -2.58
C TYR A 226 -0.23 8.34 -3.25
N THR A 227 0.72 7.42 -3.19
CA THR A 227 0.58 6.01 -3.62
C THR A 227 1.06 5.11 -2.49
N ASN A 228 0.43 3.94 -2.35
CA ASN A 228 0.85 2.92 -1.38
C ASN A 228 0.96 1.51 -1.98
N GLY A 229 0.73 1.36 -3.27
CA GLY A 229 0.94 0.10 -3.96
C GLY A 229 0.89 0.28 -5.47
N LYS A 230 1.20 -0.81 -6.18
CA LYS A 230 1.16 -0.85 -7.64
C LYS A 230 0.29 -1.97 -8.13
N PHE A 231 -0.49 -1.68 -9.17
CA PHE A 231 -1.35 -2.66 -9.80
C PHE A 231 -0.72 -3.20 -11.10
N PHE A 232 -0.68 -4.52 -11.23
CA PHE A 232 -0.25 -5.23 -12.43
C PHE A 232 -1.39 -6.05 -13.00
N SER A 233 -1.71 -5.84 -14.27
CA SER A 233 -2.74 -6.64 -14.93
C SER A 233 -2.23 -8.04 -15.21
N SER A 234 -3.03 -9.07 -14.89
CA SER A 234 -2.74 -10.46 -15.25
C SER A 234 -2.59 -10.69 -16.76
N GLN A 235 -3.15 -9.79 -17.58
CA GLN A 235 -3.08 -9.84 -19.05
C GLN A 235 -1.88 -9.09 -19.64
N MET A 236 -1.06 -8.44 -18.80
CA MET A 236 0.09 -7.66 -19.24
C MET A 236 1.20 -8.58 -19.78
N LYS A 237 1.73 -8.26 -20.97
CA LYS A 237 2.75 -9.10 -21.64
C LYS A 237 4.19 -8.73 -21.29
N ARG A 238 4.44 -7.49 -20.90
CA ARG A 238 5.75 -6.96 -20.51
C ARG A 238 5.57 -5.95 -19.39
N ASN A 239 6.39 -6.06 -18.35
CA ASN A 239 6.51 -5.05 -17.31
C ASN A 239 7.83 -4.30 -17.50
N ASP A 240 7.74 -3.01 -17.83
CA ASP A 240 8.89 -2.10 -17.95
C ASP A 240 9.17 -1.38 -16.62
N VAL A 241 8.59 -1.88 -15.53
CA VAL A 241 8.67 -1.32 -14.19
C VAL A 241 9.74 -2.07 -13.41
N GLU A 242 10.62 -1.32 -12.75
CA GLU A 242 11.55 -1.89 -11.77
C GLU A 242 10.78 -2.47 -10.57
N ILE A 243 10.99 -3.76 -10.31
CA ILE A 243 10.37 -4.49 -9.21
C ILE A 243 11.31 -4.45 -8.02
N ASN A 244 10.82 -3.94 -6.89
CA ASN A 244 11.53 -4.04 -5.63
C ASN A 244 11.24 -5.42 -5.00
N ASP A 245 12.27 -6.26 -4.90
CA ASP A 245 12.20 -7.61 -4.34
C ASP A 245 11.75 -7.65 -2.88
N GLU A 246 11.80 -6.53 -2.15
CA GLU A 246 11.35 -6.47 -0.77
C GLU A 246 9.85 -6.22 -0.60
N VAL A 247 9.17 -5.80 -1.67
CA VAL A 247 7.76 -5.46 -1.64
C VAL A 247 6.90 -6.71 -1.80
N PRO A 248 5.92 -6.98 -0.92
CA PRO A 248 5.07 -8.15 -1.02
C PRO A 248 4.15 -8.10 -2.25
N VAL A 249 3.94 -9.25 -2.88
CA VAL A 249 3.08 -9.43 -4.05
C VAL A 249 1.85 -10.23 -3.67
N ILE A 250 0.67 -9.72 -4.02
CA ILE A 250 -0.63 -10.34 -3.79
C ILE A 250 -1.21 -10.71 -5.15
N TYR A 251 -1.34 -12.00 -5.42
CA TYR A 251 -2.05 -12.50 -6.61
C TYR A 251 -3.52 -12.68 -6.27
N SER A 252 -4.42 -12.00 -7.00
CA SER A 252 -5.85 -12.07 -6.76
C SER A 252 -6.47 -13.45 -6.99
N ASP A 253 -5.81 -14.26 -7.83
CA ASP A 253 -6.25 -15.57 -8.26
C ASP A 253 -5.07 -16.38 -8.85
N LEU A 254 -5.29 -17.67 -9.11
CA LEU A 254 -4.28 -18.56 -9.68
C LEU A 254 -3.86 -18.20 -11.10
N PHE A 255 -4.78 -17.63 -11.90
CA PHE A 255 -4.44 -17.23 -13.27
C PHE A 255 -3.40 -16.10 -13.26
N SER A 256 -3.55 -15.15 -12.34
CA SER A 256 -2.65 -14.02 -12.13
C SER A 256 -1.28 -14.50 -11.66
N PHE A 257 -1.24 -15.48 -10.77
CA PHE A 257 0.00 -16.16 -10.35
C PHE A 257 0.72 -16.79 -11.54
N ILE A 258 0.07 -17.72 -12.26
CA ILE A 258 0.67 -18.44 -13.41
C ILE A 258 1.23 -17.46 -14.46
N LYS A 259 0.53 -16.35 -14.71
CA LYS A 259 0.90 -15.41 -15.77
C LYS A 259 2.06 -14.49 -15.41
N GLN A 260 2.18 -14.07 -14.14
CA GLN A 260 3.07 -12.97 -13.77
C GLN A 260 4.17 -13.37 -12.77
N ASP A 261 4.09 -14.54 -12.13
CA ASP A 261 5.02 -14.93 -11.04
C ASP A 261 6.51 -14.86 -11.42
N LYS A 262 6.83 -15.16 -12.68
CA LYS A 262 8.19 -15.09 -13.23
C LYS A 262 8.85 -13.71 -13.10
N GLN A 263 8.08 -12.66 -12.86
CA GLN A 263 8.58 -11.30 -12.72
C GLN A 263 8.82 -10.91 -11.26
N PHE A 264 8.38 -11.75 -10.32
CA PHE A 264 8.39 -11.49 -8.88
C PHE A 264 9.11 -12.62 -8.14
N THR A 265 10.29 -13.00 -8.64
CA THR A 265 10.97 -14.24 -8.21
C THR A 265 11.37 -14.25 -6.74
N ASN A 266 11.80 -13.09 -6.21
CA ASN A 266 12.33 -12.97 -4.86
C ASN A 266 11.37 -12.30 -3.89
N ASN A 267 10.21 -11.82 -4.35
CA ASN A 267 9.26 -11.11 -3.51
C ASN A 267 8.60 -12.04 -2.49
N PRO A 268 8.19 -11.53 -1.30
CA PRO A 268 7.20 -12.21 -0.48
C PRO A 268 5.88 -12.35 -1.25
N LYS A 269 5.24 -13.52 -1.22
CA LYS A 269 4.05 -13.80 -2.05
C LYS A 269 2.85 -14.21 -1.22
N MET A 270 1.68 -13.70 -1.61
CA MET A 270 0.37 -14.22 -1.26
C MET A 270 -0.35 -14.69 -2.53
N ILE A 271 -0.60 -15.99 -2.61
CA ILE A 271 -1.21 -16.66 -3.75
C ILE A 271 -2.62 -17.09 -3.35
N LEU A 272 -3.64 -16.50 -3.96
CA LEU A 272 -5.02 -16.86 -3.69
C LEU A 272 -5.52 -17.91 -4.67
N SER A 273 -6.11 -18.97 -4.12
CA SER A 273 -6.76 -20.04 -4.86
C SER A 273 -8.23 -20.13 -4.45
N SER A 274 -9.10 -20.18 -5.46
CA SER A 274 -10.52 -20.45 -5.26
C SER A 274 -10.79 -21.95 -5.29
N ARG A 275 -11.69 -22.44 -4.43
CA ARG A 275 -12.26 -23.79 -4.58
C ARG A 275 -13.10 -23.95 -5.84
N THR A 276 -13.48 -22.83 -6.46
CA THR A 276 -14.22 -22.80 -7.73
C THR A 276 -13.33 -22.55 -8.94
N ASP A 277 -12.00 -22.51 -8.75
CA ASP A 277 -11.06 -22.40 -9.86
C ASP A 277 -11.17 -23.61 -10.82
N ASN A 278 -10.71 -23.39 -12.04
CA ASN A 278 -10.65 -24.46 -13.04
C ASN A 278 -9.68 -25.56 -12.59
N GLU A 279 -10.13 -26.83 -12.62
CA GLU A 279 -9.33 -27.99 -12.20
C GLU A 279 -7.96 -28.07 -12.89
N ASN A 280 -7.87 -27.72 -14.18
CA ASN A 280 -6.60 -27.75 -14.90
C ASN A 280 -5.62 -26.71 -14.33
N ARG A 281 -6.10 -25.51 -13.97
CA ARG A 281 -5.27 -24.47 -13.34
C ARG A 281 -4.81 -24.89 -11.95
N LEU A 282 -5.72 -25.47 -11.16
CA LEU A 282 -5.38 -26.03 -9.85
C LEU A 282 -4.29 -27.10 -9.95
N HIS A 283 -4.41 -27.99 -10.94
CA HIS A 283 -3.42 -29.02 -11.18
C HIS A 283 -2.07 -28.44 -11.62
N GLU A 284 -2.07 -27.50 -12.55
CA GLU A 284 -0.86 -26.80 -13.03
C GLU A 284 -0.09 -26.15 -11.88
N VAL A 285 -0.77 -25.34 -11.06
CA VAL A 285 -0.16 -24.67 -9.89
C VAL A 285 0.34 -25.68 -8.87
N LYS A 286 -0.44 -26.74 -8.61
CA LYS A 286 -0.03 -27.78 -7.66
C LYS A 286 1.26 -28.48 -8.09
N GLU A 287 1.39 -28.83 -9.38
CA GLU A 287 2.60 -29.46 -9.90
C GLU A 287 3.79 -28.49 -9.94
N GLU A 288 3.54 -27.21 -10.27
CA GLU A 288 4.57 -26.16 -10.21
C GLU A 288 5.12 -25.96 -8.80
N LEU A 289 4.24 -25.78 -7.81
CA LEU A 289 4.63 -25.63 -6.40
C LEU A 289 5.27 -26.89 -5.84
N ARG A 290 4.77 -28.08 -6.23
CA ARG A 290 5.39 -29.35 -5.84
C ARG A 290 6.82 -29.44 -6.37
N ARG A 291 7.05 -29.07 -7.62
CA ARG A 291 8.38 -29.05 -8.22
C ARG A 291 9.29 -28.06 -7.49
N GLU A 292 8.81 -26.85 -7.23
CA GLU A 292 9.55 -25.82 -6.48
C GLU A 292 9.97 -26.35 -5.10
N LEU A 293 9.02 -26.90 -4.34
CA LEU A 293 9.23 -27.39 -2.98
C LEU A 293 10.16 -28.61 -2.90
N LEU A 294 10.26 -29.41 -3.97
CA LEU A 294 11.15 -30.58 -4.02
C LEU A 294 12.57 -30.23 -4.50
N GLN A 295 12.74 -29.15 -5.25
CA GLN A 295 14.01 -28.82 -5.91
C GLN A 295 14.94 -27.94 -5.07
N SER A 296 14.43 -27.25 -4.04
CA SER A 296 15.23 -26.35 -3.21
C SER A 296 15.04 -26.62 -1.72
N ASP A 297 15.98 -26.14 -0.90
CA ASP A 297 15.88 -26.23 0.56
C ASP A 297 14.85 -25.21 1.10
N HIS A 298 13.61 -25.67 1.22
CA HIS A 298 12.50 -24.89 1.77
C HIS A 298 12.22 -25.24 3.22
N LYS A 299 11.84 -24.23 4.01
CA LYS A 299 11.31 -24.44 5.36
C LYS A 299 9.82 -24.13 5.40
N ILE A 300 9.01 -25.12 5.78
CA ILE A 300 7.59 -24.88 6.08
C ILE A 300 7.48 -24.04 7.36
N VAL A 301 6.76 -22.92 7.27
CA VAL A 301 6.60 -21.92 8.35
C VAL A 301 5.14 -21.59 8.63
N THR A 302 4.20 -22.44 8.23
CA THR A 302 2.75 -22.25 8.48
C THR A 302 2.44 -21.97 9.95
N GLU A 303 3.10 -22.66 10.89
CA GLU A 303 2.87 -22.45 12.32
C GLU A 303 3.28 -21.04 12.78
N GLU A 304 4.27 -20.39 12.14
CA GLU A 304 4.64 -19.00 12.48
C GLU A 304 3.46 -18.04 12.23
N ILE A 305 2.66 -18.29 11.19
CA ILE A 305 1.45 -17.49 10.89
C ILE A 305 0.34 -17.83 11.88
N VAL A 306 0.15 -19.11 12.18
CA VAL A 306 -0.88 -19.57 13.13
C VAL A 306 -0.63 -18.97 14.53
N GLU A 307 0.61 -19.00 15.01
CA GLU A 307 1.01 -18.37 16.27
C GLU A 307 0.80 -16.86 16.26
N TYR A 308 1.16 -16.18 15.16
CA TYR A 308 0.90 -14.75 15.00
C TYR A 308 -0.60 -14.45 15.11
N LEU A 309 -1.47 -15.16 14.38
CA LEU A 309 -2.91 -14.94 14.40
C LEU A 309 -3.52 -15.20 15.79
N LYS A 310 -3.05 -16.24 16.49
CA LYS A 310 -3.42 -16.49 17.90
C LYS A 310 -3.04 -15.29 18.79
N SER A 311 -1.83 -14.73 18.60
CA SER A 311 -1.36 -13.58 19.39
C SER A 311 -2.15 -12.30 19.14
N THR A 312 -2.74 -12.14 17.96
CA THR A 312 -3.59 -11.00 17.61
C THR A 312 -5.08 -11.23 17.91
N GLY A 313 -5.43 -12.40 18.45
CA GLY A 313 -6.79 -12.79 18.79
C GLY A 313 -7.69 -13.04 17.57
N VAL A 314 -7.11 -13.24 16.39
CA VAL A 314 -7.85 -13.48 15.15
C VAL A 314 -7.97 -14.97 14.87
N GLN A 315 -9.20 -15.41 14.62
CA GLN A 315 -9.49 -16.80 14.29
C GLN A 315 -9.28 -17.08 12.80
N ILE A 316 -8.80 -18.28 12.48
CA ILE A 316 -8.77 -18.77 11.11
C ILE A 316 -10.20 -19.18 10.73
N PRO A 317 -10.83 -18.56 9.72
CA PRO A 317 -12.21 -18.86 9.36
C PRO A 317 -12.39 -20.30 8.86
N LEU A 318 -13.56 -20.87 9.14
CA LEU A 318 -13.92 -22.20 8.63
C LEU A 318 -13.89 -22.21 7.09
N GLY A 319 -13.28 -23.26 6.53
CA GLY A 319 -13.18 -23.45 5.08
C GLY A 319 -12.05 -22.69 4.40
N ILE A 320 -11.19 -21.99 5.16
CA ILE A 320 -9.92 -21.46 4.67
C ILE A 320 -8.79 -22.40 5.06
N GLU A 321 -7.93 -22.73 4.10
CA GLU A 321 -6.72 -23.53 4.30
C GLU A 321 -5.53 -22.76 3.76
N PHE A 322 -4.37 -22.86 4.40
CA PHE A 322 -3.16 -22.23 3.88
C PHE A 322 -1.89 -23.01 4.22
N LEU A 323 -0.89 -22.81 3.36
CA LEU A 323 0.46 -23.34 3.52
C LEU A 323 1.45 -22.19 3.31
N ALA A 324 2.48 -22.13 4.15
CA ALA A 324 3.53 -21.14 4.01
C ALA A 324 4.95 -21.73 4.08
N TRP A 325 5.85 -21.20 3.26
CA TRP A 325 7.25 -21.64 3.19
C TRP A 325 8.22 -20.47 2.93
N ARG A 326 9.52 -20.71 3.17
CA ARG A 326 10.65 -19.79 2.90
C ARG A 326 11.85 -20.51 2.32
#